data_AF-A0A8H3EUD3-F1
#
_entry.id   AF-A0A8H3EUD3-F1
#
_cell.length_a   1.000
_cell.length_b   1.000
_cell.length_c   1.000
_cell.angle_alpha   90.00
_cell.angle_beta   90.00
_cell.angle_gamma   90.00
#
_symmetry.space_group_name_H-M   'P 1'
#
loop_
_entity.id
_entity.type
_entity.pdbx_description
1 polymer ?
#
loop_
_entity_poly.entity_id
_entity_poly.type
_entity_poly.pdbx_seq_one_letter_code
_entity_poly.pdbx_strand_id
1 'polypeptide(L)'
;MSRPVAGVRNKTLIITLPGSPKGAKENLQALLKLLPHACLQAAGGDSRTLHAGGTKKLEEEAGVSSSKKPKHNHHDHNHGHSHGHNHKHGDHVMPKAHTRPEDRPVSNDPQAGPTSRYRESPYPMLSVEDAVKMIIENSPLPEPIQMPVNGSLVGHILAEDVQASEGVPAYRASIVDGYAVIVSKSGPSTKGVFPVSAVSHAQPGEIPTLHNGQIARITTGAPLPPGANSVVMVEDTVIRSMTDDGREEKEIEILTDQIKLDENIREIGSDIKAGEVVLRKGEEITAVGGELGLLASVGKAEIMAYKKPVIGVLSTGDEIVLHDRQGPLQLGEVRDCNRLTLMAAIKGWGFQVADLGIATDKEVILANAFSPVSNNFPRPGSLEEHLRGAFRNVDIIVTSGGVSMGELDLLKPTIERSLGGTIHFGRVSMKPGKPTTFATVAVKDNSGTPTTKLIFSLPGNPASALVTSHLFVLPSLHFSSGREAPHGLPRAKVVLDEDVKCDPKRSEYHRVVLTAGSDGLLHATSTGGQRSSKVTSLRRANGLLCLPARELVIAKGDMIDALVMGALGGL
;
A
#
# COMPACT_ATOMS: atom_id res chain seq x y z
N MET A 1 21.48 -10.13 34.58
CA MET A 1 22.22 -8.86 34.44
C MET A 1 23.55 -8.98 35.16
N SER A 2 24.68 -8.99 34.43
CA SER A 2 26.02 -9.31 34.97
C SER A 2 27.01 -8.15 34.99
N ARG A 3 26.60 -6.93 34.62
CA ARG A 3 27.48 -5.74 34.61
C ARG A 3 26.90 -4.65 35.51
N PRO A 4 27.64 -4.16 36.52
CA PRO A 4 27.21 -3.01 37.29
C PRO A 4 27.29 -1.74 36.42
N VAL A 5 26.20 -0.97 36.38
CA VAL A 5 26.10 0.35 35.76
C VAL A 5 25.82 1.36 36.86
N ALA A 6 26.57 2.47 36.87
CA ALA A 6 26.34 3.61 37.74
C ALA A 6 26.23 4.89 36.91
N GLY A 7 25.30 5.77 37.26
CA GLY A 7 25.09 7.06 36.59
C GLY A 7 24.31 8.04 37.45
N VAL A 8 24.26 9.30 37.04
CA VAL A 8 23.51 10.36 37.73
C VAL A 8 22.48 10.96 36.80
N ARG A 9 21.23 11.11 37.26
CA ARG A 9 20.15 11.79 36.54
C ARG A 9 19.45 12.75 37.50
N ASN A 10 19.39 14.05 37.18
CA ASN A 10 18.71 15.07 37.98
C ASN A 10 19.06 15.03 39.49
N LYS A 11 20.36 14.96 39.81
CA LYS A 11 20.90 14.83 41.19
C LYS A 11 20.59 13.50 41.90
N THR A 12 20.01 12.53 41.21
CA THR A 12 19.80 11.17 41.71
C THR A 12 20.90 10.24 41.22
N LEU A 13 21.59 9.58 42.16
CA LEU A 13 22.56 8.52 41.86
C LEU A 13 21.83 7.19 41.62
N ILE A 14 22.02 6.60 40.45
CA ILE A 14 21.42 5.32 40.06
C ILE A 14 22.54 4.28 39.95
N ILE A 15 22.44 3.20 40.70
CA ILE A 15 23.41 2.10 40.72
C ILE A 15 22.65 0.79 40.52
N THR A 16 23.09 -0.02 39.57
CA THR A 16 22.57 -1.37 39.35
C THR A 16 23.50 -2.39 40.00
N LEU A 17 22.91 -3.27 40.81
CA LEU A 17 23.63 -4.40 41.43
C LEU A 17 23.33 -5.69 40.66
N PRO A 18 24.28 -6.65 40.62
CA PRO A 18 24.04 -7.96 40.04
C PRO A 18 22.86 -8.69 40.70
N GLY A 19 22.17 -9.54 39.94
CA GLY A 19 20.99 -10.27 40.45
C GLY A 19 21.30 -11.37 41.48
N SER A 20 22.56 -11.80 41.62
CA SER A 20 22.93 -12.80 42.63
C SER A 20 23.10 -12.15 44.01
N PRO A 21 22.57 -12.73 45.11
CA PRO A 21 22.69 -12.14 46.45
C PRO A 21 24.14 -11.89 46.88
N LYS A 22 25.05 -12.82 46.54
CA LYS A 22 26.49 -12.68 46.81
C LYS A 22 27.11 -11.52 46.02
N GLY A 23 26.82 -11.45 44.72
CA GLY A 23 27.36 -10.40 43.84
C GLY A 23 26.83 -9.02 44.21
N ALA A 24 25.55 -8.90 44.57
CA ALA A 24 24.97 -7.66 45.07
C ALA A 24 25.67 -7.17 46.35
N LYS A 25 25.92 -8.07 47.31
CA LYS A 25 26.59 -7.73 48.58
C LYS A 25 28.03 -7.26 48.36
N GLU A 26 28.81 -7.97 47.55
CA GLU A 26 30.21 -7.61 47.28
C GLU A 26 30.33 -6.29 46.51
N ASN A 27 29.47 -6.07 45.51
CA ASN A 27 29.47 -4.82 44.73
C ASN A 27 28.99 -3.63 45.57
N LEU A 28 27.96 -3.82 46.40
CA LEU A 28 27.50 -2.77 47.31
C LEU A 28 28.57 -2.43 48.36
N GLN A 29 29.27 -3.42 48.91
CA GLN A 29 30.37 -3.18 49.85
C GLN A 29 31.52 -2.36 49.27
N ALA A 30 31.87 -2.59 47.99
CA ALA A 30 32.87 -1.78 47.31
C ALA A 30 32.42 -0.32 47.11
N LEU A 31 31.12 -0.10 46.87
CA LEU A 31 30.56 1.23 46.59
C LEU A 31 30.24 2.03 47.85
N LEU A 32 29.88 1.37 48.96
CA LEU A 32 29.42 2.01 50.21
C LEU A 32 30.36 3.13 50.69
N LYS A 33 31.68 2.95 50.54
CA LYS A 33 32.68 3.94 50.95
C LYS A 33 32.69 5.21 50.09
N LEU A 34 32.23 5.11 48.84
CA LEU A 34 32.22 6.19 47.86
C LEU A 34 30.86 6.88 47.74
N LEU A 35 29.78 6.24 48.22
CA LEU A 35 28.42 6.79 48.15
C LEU A 35 28.27 8.19 48.76
N PRO A 36 28.84 8.51 49.95
CA PRO A 36 28.70 9.86 50.52
C PRO A 36 29.27 10.94 49.61
N HIS A 37 30.44 10.69 49.02
CA HIS A 37 31.09 11.60 48.09
C HIS A 37 30.30 11.73 46.78
N ALA A 38 29.84 10.60 46.22
CA ALA A 38 29.04 10.58 45.00
C ALA A 38 27.69 11.32 45.17
N CYS A 39 27.05 11.20 46.34
CA CYS A 39 25.82 11.93 46.66
C CYS A 39 26.07 13.44 46.80
N LEU A 40 27.19 13.85 47.41
CA LEU A 40 27.57 15.26 47.51
C LEU A 40 27.86 15.88 46.13
N GLN A 41 28.55 15.16 45.26
CA GLN A 41 28.77 15.59 43.88
C GLN A 41 27.44 15.66 43.10
N ALA A 42 26.58 14.66 43.22
CA ALA A 42 25.27 14.65 42.58
C ALA A 42 24.37 15.80 43.05
N ALA A 43 24.49 16.24 44.31
CA ALA A 43 23.77 17.40 44.85
C ALA A 43 24.25 18.76 44.28
N GLY A 44 25.43 18.79 43.63
CA GLY A 44 26.05 19.99 43.06
C GLY A 44 27.20 20.57 43.89
N GLY A 45 27.84 19.76 44.75
CA GLY A 45 29.02 20.18 45.52
C GLY A 45 30.22 20.48 44.64
N ASP A 46 30.96 21.55 44.95
CA ASP A 46 32.14 21.97 44.19
C ASP A 46 33.31 20.99 44.39
N SER A 47 33.67 20.26 43.33
CA SER A 47 34.76 19.28 43.34
C SER A 47 36.12 19.87 43.74
N ARG A 48 36.37 21.17 43.51
CA ARG A 48 37.66 21.80 43.83
C ARG A 48 37.87 22.04 45.31
N THR A 49 36.81 22.37 46.06
CA THR A 49 36.89 22.57 47.51
C THR A 49 36.99 21.24 48.26
N LEU A 50 36.37 20.18 47.72
CA LEU A 50 36.44 18.80 48.25
C LEU A 50 37.83 18.14 48.11
N HIS A 51 38.63 18.52 47.11
CA HIS A 51 39.95 17.91 46.86
C HIS A 51 41.16 18.75 47.33
N ALA A 52 40.94 19.90 47.97
CA ALA A 52 42.01 20.82 48.40
C ALA A 52 42.98 20.22 49.45
N GLY A 53 42.63 19.11 50.11
CA GLY A 53 43.46 18.42 51.11
C GLY A 53 44.18 17.16 50.64
N GLY A 54 44.05 16.79 49.36
CA GLY A 54 44.59 15.52 48.82
C GLY A 54 43.89 14.27 49.38
N THR A 55 44.24 13.09 48.84
CA THR A 55 43.61 11.81 49.19
C THR A 55 43.74 11.42 50.65
N LYS A 56 44.80 11.86 51.34
CA LYS A 56 45.04 11.59 52.76
C LYS A 56 43.99 12.23 53.70
N LYS A 57 43.58 13.47 53.43
CA LYS A 57 42.55 14.15 54.24
C LYS A 57 41.19 13.45 54.10
N LEU A 58 40.88 12.99 52.88
CA LEU A 58 39.66 12.23 52.58
C LEU A 58 39.67 10.84 53.22
N GLU A 59 40.83 10.18 53.31
CA GLU A 59 40.99 8.91 54.01
C GLU A 59 40.83 9.04 55.54
N GLU A 60 41.32 10.14 56.14
CA GLU A 60 41.13 10.47 57.55
C GLU A 60 39.69 10.86 57.89
N GLU A 61 39.04 11.73 57.09
CA GLU A 61 37.62 12.10 57.25
C GLU A 61 36.69 10.88 57.06
N ALA A 62 37.13 9.88 56.28
CA ALA A 62 36.43 8.60 56.09
C ALA A 62 36.83 7.51 57.11
N GLY A 63 37.73 7.81 58.08
CA GLY A 63 38.09 6.91 59.18
C GLY A 63 38.96 5.70 58.80
N VAL A 64 39.88 5.83 57.84
CA VAL A 64 40.71 4.73 57.34
C VAL A 64 42.20 4.92 57.72
N SER A 65 42.82 3.95 58.40
CA SER A 65 44.27 3.96 58.68
C SER A 65 45.05 3.06 57.72
N SER A 66 46.19 3.55 57.21
CA SER A 66 47.11 2.78 56.37
C SER A 66 48.10 2.00 57.24
N SER A 67 48.15 0.67 57.13
CA SER A 67 49.20 -0.13 57.78
C SER A 67 49.97 -1.00 56.78
N LYS A 68 51.30 -1.00 57.01
CA LYS A 68 52.38 -1.87 56.52
C LYS A 68 53.13 -1.46 55.24
N LYS A 69 54.26 -0.78 55.46
CA LYS A 69 55.47 -0.79 54.62
C LYS A 69 56.21 -2.13 54.75
N PRO A 70 56.85 -2.67 53.69
CA PRO A 70 58.04 -3.48 53.82
C PRO A 70 59.31 -2.65 53.61
N LYS A 71 60.35 -2.96 54.40
CA LYS A 71 61.68 -2.35 54.39
C LYS A 71 62.49 -2.80 53.17
N HIS A 72 63.25 -1.88 52.58
CA HIS A 72 64.32 -2.17 51.63
C HIS A 72 65.56 -2.68 52.36
N ASN A 73 66.15 -3.76 51.86
CA ASN A 73 67.57 -4.10 52.07
C ASN A 73 68.20 -4.30 50.69
N HIS A 74 69.31 -3.59 50.46
CA HIS A 74 70.15 -3.70 49.27
C HIS A 74 71.03 -4.94 49.35
N HIS A 75 71.16 -5.68 48.23
CA HIS A 75 72.39 -6.37 47.86
C HIS A 75 72.47 -6.47 46.32
N ASP A 76 73.55 -5.93 45.76
CA ASP A 76 74.02 -6.21 44.41
C ASP A 76 74.41 -7.68 44.28
N HIS A 77 74.12 -8.29 43.13
CA HIS A 77 75.06 -9.16 42.41
C HIS A 77 74.57 -9.45 40.98
N ASN A 78 75.54 -9.44 40.08
CA ASN A 78 75.48 -9.70 38.65
C ASN A 78 75.26 -11.21 38.38
N HIS A 79 74.54 -11.59 37.30
CA HIS A 79 74.80 -12.74 36.41
C HIS A 79 73.58 -13.01 35.49
N GLY A 80 73.86 -13.46 34.26
CA GLY A 80 72.88 -13.64 33.20
C GLY A 80 72.23 -15.01 33.09
N HIS A 81 71.62 -15.20 31.92
CA HIS A 81 70.99 -16.37 31.32
C HIS A 81 69.46 -16.52 31.45
N SER A 82 68.83 -16.37 30.27
CA SER A 82 67.74 -17.14 29.68
C SER A 82 66.96 -18.08 30.60
N HIS A 83 65.63 -17.93 30.64
CA HIS A 83 64.70 -19.05 30.53
C HIS A 83 63.34 -18.58 30.02
N GLY A 84 62.79 -19.33 29.06
CA GLY A 84 61.48 -19.08 28.47
C GLY A 84 60.35 -19.37 29.45
N HIS A 85 59.32 -18.53 29.40
CA HIS A 85 58.04 -18.80 30.03
C HIS A 85 56.93 -18.87 28.98
N ASN A 86 56.48 -20.10 28.80
CA ASN A 86 55.34 -20.52 28.03
C ASN A 86 54.07 -20.02 28.74
N HIS A 87 53.48 -18.91 28.27
CA HIS A 87 52.18 -18.47 28.75
C HIS A 87 51.09 -19.11 27.88
N LYS A 88 50.47 -20.17 28.44
CA LYS A 88 49.14 -20.63 28.03
C LYS A 88 48.18 -19.45 28.15
N HIS A 89 47.81 -18.86 27.01
CA HIS A 89 46.64 -17.98 26.94
C HIS A 89 45.41 -18.86 27.21
N GLY A 90 44.82 -18.69 28.39
CA GLY A 90 43.51 -19.23 28.68
C GLY A 90 42.52 -18.71 27.63
N ASP A 91 41.68 -19.62 27.16
CA ASP A 91 40.56 -19.36 26.26
C ASP A 91 39.67 -18.23 26.79
N HIS A 92 40.00 -17.00 26.42
CA HIS A 92 39.00 -15.95 26.35
C HIS A 92 38.06 -16.35 25.22
N VAL A 93 36.99 -17.05 25.58
CA VAL A 93 35.81 -17.21 24.73
C VAL A 93 35.41 -15.79 24.34
N MET A 94 35.78 -15.39 23.13
CA MET A 94 35.29 -14.15 22.54
C MET A 94 33.77 -14.19 22.64
N PRO A 95 33.10 -13.13 23.13
CA PRO A 95 31.66 -13.09 23.14
C PRO A 95 31.17 -13.38 21.72
N LYS A 96 30.60 -14.57 21.52
CA LYS A 96 29.99 -14.93 20.26
C LYS A 96 28.77 -14.03 20.15
N ALA A 97 28.73 -13.14 19.17
CA ALA A 97 27.53 -12.37 18.91
C ALA A 97 26.40 -13.37 18.63
N HIS A 98 25.27 -13.24 19.34
CA HIS A 98 24.09 -14.07 19.10
C HIS A 98 23.35 -13.66 17.82
N THR A 99 23.80 -12.60 17.15
CA THR A 99 23.36 -12.16 15.81
C THR A 99 24.44 -12.48 14.79
N ARG A 100 24.04 -13.05 13.66
CA ARG A 100 24.96 -13.22 12.53
C ARG A 100 25.35 -11.83 12.01
N PRO A 101 26.54 -11.67 11.40
CA PRO A 101 26.94 -10.39 10.81
C PRO A 101 25.88 -9.83 9.84
N GLU A 102 25.18 -10.69 9.09
CA GLU A 102 24.08 -10.30 8.21
C GLU A 102 22.83 -9.74 8.92
N ASP A 103 22.61 -10.08 10.20
CA ASP A 103 21.43 -9.68 10.97
C ASP A 103 21.64 -8.38 11.78
N ARG A 104 22.79 -7.72 11.60
CA ARG A 104 23.13 -6.50 12.36
C ARG A 104 22.50 -5.28 11.69
N PRO A 105 21.92 -4.34 12.47
CA PRO A 105 21.46 -3.05 11.94
C PRO A 105 22.61 -2.34 11.20
N VAL A 106 22.36 -1.98 9.95
CA VAL A 106 23.34 -1.27 9.10
C VAL A 106 23.09 0.24 9.08
N SER A 107 21.91 0.70 9.50
CA SER A 107 21.58 2.11 9.66
C SER A 107 22.50 2.81 10.69
N ASN A 108 22.65 4.13 10.57
CA ASN A 108 23.36 4.93 11.57
C ASN A 108 22.73 4.76 12.95
N ASP A 109 23.52 4.65 14.01
CA ASP A 109 23.02 4.71 15.38
C ASP A 109 22.84 6.17 15.81
N PRO A 110 21.60 6.63 16.07
CA PRO A 110 21.36 8.00 16.52
C PRO A 110 22.04 8.33 17.86
N GLN A 111 22.28 7.32 18.71
CA GLN A 111 22.96 7.50 20.01
C GLN A 111 24.48 7.55 19.87
N ALA A 112 25.03 7.18 18.71
CA ALA A 112 26.46 7.24 18.46
C ALA A 112 26.92 8.65 18.08
N GLY A 113 28.12 9.01 18.55
CA GLY A 113 28.74 10.30 18.25
C GLY A 113 29.01 10.51 16.74
N PRO A 114 29.16 11.76 16.27
CA PRO A 114 29.28 12.08 14.84
C PRO A 114 30.44 11.40 14.09
N THR A 115 31.46 10.94 14.80
CA THR A 115 32.62 10.22 14.24
C THR A 115 32.32 8.78 13.88
N SER A 116 31.31 8.17 14.51
CA SER A 116 30.89 6.79 14.28
C SER A 116 29.77 6.67 13.23
N ARG A 117 29.33 7.80 12.66
CA ARG A 117 28.26 7.84 11.65
C ARG A 117 28.84 7.63 10.26
N TYR A 118 28.16 6.82 9.45
CA TYR A 118 28.51 6.64 8.06
C TYR A 118 28.37 7.97 7.29
N ARG A 119 29.40 8.30 6.51
CA ARG A 119 29.40 9.47 5.58
C ARG A 119 28.90 9.10 4.19
N GLU A 120 28.83 7.81 3.91
CA GLU A 120 28.21 7.24 2.72
C GLU A 120 27.07 6.33 3.16
N SER A 121 26.12 6.09 2.26
CA SER A 121 25.03 5.19 2.61
C SER A 121 25.54 3.75 2.73
N PRO A 122 25.14 3.02 3.77
CA PRO A 122 25.43 1.59 3.88
C PRO A 122 24.57 0.74 2.92
N TYR A 123 23.50 1.30 2.36
CA TYR A 123 22.62 0.65 1.39
C TYR A 123 23.11 0.88 -0.04
N PRO A 124 23.20 -0.20 -0.87
CA PRO A 124 23.57 -0.08 -2.27
C PRO A 124 22.55 0.73 -3.06
N MET A 125 22.99 1.31 -4.18
CA MET A 125 22.10 2.00 -5.12
C MET A 125 21.42 0.99 -6.03
N LEU A 126 20.09 0.89 -5.98
CA LEU A 126 19.34 0.04 -6.91
C LEU A 126 18.84 0.83 -8.13
N SER A 127 18.63 0.15 -9.26
CA SER A 127 17.80 0.69 -10.34
C SER A 127 16.32 0.75 -9.90
N VAL A 128 15.47 1.45 -10.64
CA VAL A 128 14.02 1.48 -10.34
C VAL A 128 13.41 0.11 -10.57
N GLU A 129 13.84 -0.57 -11.63
CA GLU A 129 13.41 -1.92 -12.00
C GLU A 129 13.78 -2.94 -10.91
N ASP A 130 15.02 -2.91 -10.40
CA ASP A 130 15.46 -3.81 -9.33
C ASP A 130 14.73 -3.52 -8.02
N ALA A 131 14.45 -2.25 -7.72
CA ALA A 131 13.69 -1.86 -6.54
C ALA A 131 12.24 -2.37 -6.61
N VAL A 132 11.58 -2.27 -7.77
CA VAL A 132 10.23 -2.83 -7.97
C VAL A 132 10.25 -4.34 -7.84
N LYS A 133 11.22 -5.03 -8.45
CA LYS A 133 11.37 -6.49 -8.32
C LYS A 133 11.49 -6.90 -6.85
N MET A 134 12.34 -6.23 -6.09
CA MET A 134 12.54 -6.49 -4.66
C MET A 134 11.29 -6.22 -3.82
N ILE A 135 10.48 -5.22 -4.20
CA ILE A 135 9.17 -4.96 -3.58
C ILE A 135 8.22 -6.12 -3.81
N ILE A 136 8.10 -6.61 -5.05
CA ILE A 136 7.19 -7.70 -5.41
C ILE A 136 7.59 -9.00 -4.70
N GLU A 137 8.88 -9.34 -4.70
CA GLU A 137 9.41 -10.54 -4.04
C GLU A 137 9.15 -10.60 -2.53
N ASN A 138 9.01 -9.44 -1.89
CA ASN A 138 8.79 -9.33 -0.44
C ASN A 138 7.39 -8.81 -0.05
N SER A 139 6.50 -8.60 -1.03
CA SER A 139 5.11 -8.26 -0.78
C SER A 139 4.31 -9.55 -0.49
N PRO A 140 3.30 -9.51 0.40
CA PRO A 140 2.49 -10.69 0.70
C PRO A 140 1.71 -11.14 -0.54
N LEU A 141 1.48 -12.44 -0.64
CA LEU A 141 0.62 -13.00 -1.69
C LEU A 141 -0.83 -12.53 -1.51
N PRO A 142 -1.59 -12.37 -2.60
CA PRO A 142 -3.01 -12.06 -2.56
C PRO A 142 -3.82 -13.08 -1.74
N GLU A 143 -4.69 -12.56 -0.88
CA GLU A 143 -5.60 -13.36 -0.05
C GLU A 143 -7.01 -13.38 -0.69
N PRO A 144 -7.52 -14.55 -1.14
CA PRO A 144 -8.90 -14.67 -1.61
C PRO A 144 -9.91 -14.47 -0.47
N ILE A 145 -10.97 -13.72 -0.74
CA ILE A 145 -12.09 -13.48 0.16
C ILE A 145 -13.41 -13.59 -0.61
N GLN A 146 -14.44 -14.10 0.06
CA GLN A 146 -15.79 -14.11 -0.50
C GLN A 146 -16.44 -12.74 -0.32
N MET A 147 -17.03 -12.21 -1.37
CA MET A 147 -17.66 -10.89 -1.37
C MET A 147 -19.02 -10.92 -2.08
N PRO A 148 -20.02 -10.18 -1.56
CA PRO A 148 -21.31 -10.06 -2.21
C PRO A 148 -21.23 -9.26 -3.51
N VAL A 149 -22.02 -9.65 -4.51
CA VAL A 149 -22.15 -8.94 -5.78
C VAL A 149 -22.94 -7.66 -5.58
N ASN A 150 -22.22 -6.56 -5.35
CA ASN A 150 -22.74 -5.21 -5.27
C ASN A 150 -21.63 -4.19 -5.61
N GLY A 151 -21.92 -2.90 -5.49
CA GLY A 151 -20.97 -1.83 -5.83
C GLY A 151 -19.63 -1.85 -5.07
N SER A 152 -19.53 -2.57 -3.94
CA SER A 152 -18.25 -2.70 -3.20
C SER A 152 -17.22 -3.57 -3.91
N LEU A 153 -17.62 -4.37 -4.91
CA LEU A 153 -16.69 -5.15 -5.74
C LEU A 153 -15.87 -4.29 -6.71
N VAL A 154 -16.26 -3.05 -6.96
CA VAL A 154 -15.58 -2.21 -7.96
C VAL A 154 -14.10 -2.02 -7.58
N GLY A 155 -13.24 -2.29 -8.56
CA GLY A 155 -11.78 -2.30 -8.48
C GLY A 155 -11.17 -3.51 -7.77
N HIS A 156 -11.95 -4.54 -7.39
CA HIS A 156 -11.40 -5.82 -6.94
C HIS A 156 -11.07 -6.73 -8.12
N ILE A 157 -10.11 -7.62 -7.91
CA ILE A 157 -9.69 -8.64 -8.88
C ILE A 157 -10.32 -9.98 -8.50
N LEU A 158 -10.84 -10.72 -9.48
CA LEU A 158 -11.40 -12.06 -9.28
C LEU A 158 -10.32 -13.07 -8.86
N ALA A 159 -10.62 -13.86 -7.83
CA ALA A 159 -9.73 -14.92 -7.33
C ALA A 159 -10.02 -16.30 -7.94
N GLU A 160 -11.13 -16.44 -8.65
CA GLU A 160 -11.55 -17.65 -9.38
C GLU A 160 -12.32 -17.30 -10.66
N ASP A 161 -12.48 -18.28 -11.54
CA ASP A 161 -13.36 -18.17 -12.70
C ASP A 161 -14.82 -18.18 -12.25
N VAL A 162 -15.62 -17.25 -12.77
CA VAL A 162 -17.05 -17.20 -12.50
C VAL A 162 -17.80 -17.89 -13.62
N GLN A 163 -18.53 -18.95 -13.28
CA GLN A 163 -19.35 -19.72 -14.21
C GLN A 163 -20.83 -19.36 -14.10
N ALA A 164 -21.55 -19.26 -15.22
CA ALA A 164 -22.98 -19.02 -15.23
C ALA A 164 -23.76 -20.18 -14.59
N SER A 165 -24.65 -19.86 -13.65
CA SER A 165 -25.46 -20.89 -12.95
C SER A 165 -26.60 -21.43 -13.82
N GLU A 166 -27.07 -20.60 -14.76
CA GLU A 166 -28.18 -20.89 -15.66
C GLU A 166 -27.88 -20.34 -17.07
N GLY A 167 -28.67 -20.75 -18.06
CA GLY A 167 -28.58 -20.17 -19.40
C GLY A 167 -29.19 -18.76 -19.41
N VAL A 168 -28.61 -17.84 -20.18
CA VAL A 168 -29.19 -16.51 -20.44
C VAL A 168 -29.56 -16.43 -21.94
N PRO A 169 -30.86 -16.26 -22.29
CA PRO A 169 -32.02 -16.29 -21.39
C PRO A 169 -32.30 -17.71 -20.85
N ALA A 170 -33.00 -17.80 -19.71
CA ALA A 170 -33.33 -19.08 -19.06
C ALA A 170 -34.52 -19.81 -19.71
N TYR A 171 -35.23 -19.14 -20.62
CA TYR A 171 -36.38 -19.63 -21.37
C TYR A 171 -36.30 -19.12 -22.81
N ARG A 172 -37.06 -19.76 -23.72
CA ARG A 172 -37.20 -19.26 -25.09
C ARG A 172 -37.93 -17.92 -25.05
N ALA A 173 -37.31 -16.86 -25.56
CA ALA A 173 -37.83 -15.50 -25.47
C ALA A 173 -38.04 -14.88 -26.84
N SER A 174 -39.03 -13.99 -26.96
CA SER A 174 -39.24 -13.24 -28.22
C SER A 174 -38.15 -12.20 -28.48
N ILE A 175 -37.68 -12.10 -29.72
CA ILE A 175 -36.77 -11.03 -30.18
C ILE A 175 -37.54 -9.72 -30.47
N VAL A 176 -38.81 -9.83 -30.83
CA VAL A 176 -39.65 -8.72 -31.31
C VAL A 176 -40.97 -8.64 -30.55
N ASP A 177 -41.64 -7.49 -30.64
CA ASP A 177 -43.06 -7.40 -30.28
C ASP A 177 -43.89 -8.00 -31.40
N GLY A 178 -44.93 -8.77 -31.06
CA GLY A 178 -45.64 -9.51 -32.07
C GLY A 178 -46.64 -10.54 -31.57
N TYR A 179 -46.76 -11.62 -32.34
CA TYR A 179 -47.64 -12.74 -32.04
C TYR A 179 -46.89 -14.06 -32.15
N ALA A 180 -46.90 -14.84 -31.07
CA ALA A 180 -46.40 -16.19 -31.06
C ALA A 180 -47.34 -17.10 -31.86
N VAL A 181 -46.76 -17.89 -32.76
CA VAL A 181 -47.46 -18.75 -33.70
C VAL A 181 -46.90 -20.18 -33.68
N ILE A 182 -47.66 -21.11 -34.25
CA ILE A 182 -47.22 -22.48 -34.51
C ILE A 182 -47.02 -22.64 -36.02
N VAL A 183 -45.76 -22.62 -36.46
CA VAL A 183 -45.34 -22.86 -37.84
C VAL A 183 -45.21 -24.37 -38.06
N SER A 184 -45.87 -24.91 -39.08
CA SER A 184 -45.76 -26.32 -39.48
C SER A 184 -45.41 -26.44 -40.96
N LYS A 185 -44.46 -27.33 -41.29
CA LYS A 185 -44.06 -27.61 -42.69
C LYS A 185 -45.17 -28.26 -43.54
N SER A 186 -46.13 -28.90 -42.89
CA SER A 186 -47.27 -29.60 -43.52
C SER A 186 -48.63 -29.05 -43.08
N GLY A 187 -48.63 -27.94 -42.32
CA GLY A 187 -49.83 -27.35 -41.73
C GLY A 187 -50.43 -26.23 -42.58
N PRO A 188 -51.54 -25.63 -42.11
CA PRO A 188 -52.15 -24.46 -42.73
C PRO A 188 -51.19 -23.26 -42.74
N SER A 189 -51.35 -22.38 -43.74
CA SER A 189 -50.55 -21.15 -43.86
C SER A 189 -50.67 -20.31 -42.59
N THR A 190 -49.57 -19.68 -42.19
CA THR A 190 -49.54 -18.68 -41.12
C THR A 190 -50.18 -17.35 -41.51
N LYS A 191 -50.50 -17.15 -42.80
CA LYS A 191 -51.24 -16.01 -43.31
C LYS A 191 -52.74 -16.22 -43.18
N GLY A 192 -53.44 -15.27 -42.54
CA GLY A 192 -54.87 -15.35 -42.30
C GLY A 192 -55.30 -14.66 -41.02
N VAL A 193 -56.58 -14.78 -40.67
CA VAL A 193 -57.16 -14.21 -39.45
C VAL A 193 -57.19 -15.27 -38.35
N PHE A 194 -56.61 -14.97 -37.21
CA PHE A 194 -56.50 -15.88 -36.06
C PHE A 194 -57.03 -15.24 -34.79
N PRO A 195 -57.69 -16.01 -33.91
CA PRO A 195 -58.09 -15.56 -32.58
C PRO A 195 -56.85 -15.44 -31.66
N VAL A 196 -56.81 -14.35 -30.90
CA VAL A 196 -55.82 -14.18 -29.82
C VAL A 196 -56.31 -14.95 -28.60
N SER A 197 -55.64 -16.05 -28.26
CA SER A 197 -56.06 -16.94 -27.17
C SER A 197 -55.35 -16.69 -25.84
N ALA A 198 -54.25 -15.92 -25.87
CA ALA A 198 -53.46 -15.58 -24.70
C ALA A 198 -52.64 -14.31 -24.93
N VAL A 199 -52.24 -13.67 -23.84
CA VAL A 199 -51.28 -12.56 -23.83
C VAL A 199 -50.09 -12.97 -22.97
N SER A 200 -48.91 -13.02 -23.58
CA SER A 200 -47.64 -13.27 -22.88
C SER A 200 -46.92 -11.93 -22.66
N HIS A 201 -46.86 -11.52 -21.40
CA HIS A 201 -46.10 -10.36 -20.96
C HIS A 201 -44.71 -10.79 -20.46
N ALA A 202 -43.75 -9.87 -20.43
CA ALA A 202 -42.44 -10.06 -19.80
C ALA A 202 -42.54 -10.08 -18.25
N GLN A 203 -43.46 -10.88 -17.69
CA GLN A 203 -43.66 -11.09 -16.26
C GLN A 203 -43.56 -12.60 -15.93
N PRO A 204 -43.02 -12.97 -14.76
CA PRO A 204 -43.02 -14.36 -14.31
C PRO A 204 -44.46 -14.89 -14.15
N GLY A 205 -44.74 -16.08 -14.68
CA GLY A 205 -46.05 -16.72 -14.53
C GLY A 205 -46.24 -17.97 -15.39
N GLU A 206 -47.35 -18.68 -15.18
CA GLU A 206 -47.78 -19.78 -16.04
C GLU A 206 -48.49 -19.22 -17.28
N ILE A 207 -48.01 -19.59 -18.47
CA ILE A 207 -48.63 -19.21 -19.74
C ILE A 207 -49.40 -20.42 -20.28
N PRO A 208 -50.68 -20.26 -20.68
CA PRO A 208 -51.44 -21.32 -21.32
C PRO A 208 -50.73 -21.90 -22.55
N THR A 209 -50.90 -23.20 -22.79
CA THR A 209 -50.38 -23.84 -24.01
C THR A 209 -51.13 -23.31 -25.23
N LEU A 210 -50.38 -22.89 -26.24
CA LEU A 210 -50.91 -22.47 -27.53
C LEU A 210 -51.26 -23.71 -28.37
N HIS A 211 -52.47 -23.72 -28.94
CA HIS A 211 -52.92 -24.78 -29.85
C HIS A 211 -52.96 -24.31 -31.30
N ASN A 212 -52.98 -25.27 -32.24
CA ASN A 212 -53.04 -24.95 -33.67
C ASN A 212 -54.27 -24.09 -34.00
N GLY A 213 -54.07 -23.06 -34.82
CA GLY A 213 -55.13 -22.11 -35.19
C GLY A 213 -55.37 -21.01 -34.15
N GLN A 214 -54.56 -20.94 -33.09
CA GLN A 214 -54.55 -19.83 -32.14
C GLN A 214 -53.22 -19.08 -32.21
N ILE A 215 -53.24 -17.81 -31.82
CA ILE A 215 -52.04 -16.99 -31.64
C ILE A 215 -52.04 -16.38 -30.24
N ALA A 216 -50.85 -16.04 -29.75
CA ALA A 216 -50.72 -15.30 -28.50
C ALA A 216 -49.98 -14.00 -28.73
N ARG A 217 -50.52 -12.89 -28.23
CA ARG A 217 -49.79 -11.61 -28.24
C ARG A 217 -48.55 -11.76 -27.34
N ILE A 218 -47.39 -11.37 -27.84
CA ILE A 218 -46.13 -11.51 -27.11
C ILE A 218 -45.30 -10.24 -27.26
N THR A 219 -44.69 -9.78 -26.17
CA THR A 219 -43.77 -8.64 -26.19
C THR A 219 -42.32 -9.12 -26.24
N THR A 220 -41.42 -8.24 -26.64
CA THR A 220 -39.96 -8.46 -26.65
C THR A 220 -39.49 -8.91 -25.28
N GLY A 221 -38.69 -9.99 -25.24
CA GLY A 221 -38.19 -10.60 -24.01
C GLY A 221 -39.20 -11.44 -23.23
N ALA A 222 -40.47 -11.48 -23.62
CA ALA A 222 -41.46 -12.33 -22.95
C ALA A 222 -41.22 -13.82 -23.26
N PRO A 223 -41.58 -14.73 -22.32
CA PRO A 223 -41.46 -16.16 -22.54
C PRO A 223 -42.39 -16.62 -23.67
N LEU A 224 -41.86 -17.48 -24.53
CA LEU A 224 -42.62 -18.10 -25.60
C LEU A 224 -43.65 -19.09 -25.00
N PRO A 225 -44.95 -18.94 -25.30
CA PRO A 225 -45.98 -19.85 -24.82
C PRO A 225 -45.68 -21.31 -25.19
N PRO A 226 -45.93 -22.28 -24.30
CA PRO A 226 -45.79 -23.70 -24.64
C PRO A 226 -46.58 -24.04 -25.91
N GLY A 227 -45.99 -24.77 -26.86
CA GLY A 227 -46.61 -25.11 -28.14
C GLY A 227 -46.28 -24.15 -29.29
N ALA A 228 -45.94 -22.89 -29.01
CA ALA A 228 -45.44 -21.95 -30.02
C ALA A 228 -43.99 -22.26 -30.43
N ASN A 229 -43.63 -21.94 -31.68
CA ASN A 229 -42.30 -22.19 -32.21
C ASN A 229 -41.75 -21.07 -33.10
N SER A 230 -42.46 -19.96 -33.30
CA SER A 230 -41.98 -18.76 -33.99
C SER A 230 -42.76 -17.53 -33.54
N VAL A 231 -42.24 -16.33 -33.82
CA VAL A 231 -42.93 -15.06 -33.56
C VAL A 231 -43.02 -14.22 -34.82
N VAL A 232 -44.21 -13.69 -35.10
CA VAL A 232 -44.48 -12.74 -36.19
C VAL A 232 -44.43 -11.33 -35.62
N MET A 233 -43.68 -10.42 -36.25
CA MET A 233 -43.61 -9.03 -35.80
C MET A 233 -44.93 -8.28 -36.02
N VAL A 234 -45.25 -7.29 -35.17
CA VAL A 234 -46.51 -6.54 -35.26
C VAL A 234 -46.69 -5.87 -36.64
N GLU A 235 -45.60 -5.45 -37.27
CA GLU A 235 -45.58 -4.80 -38.59
C GLU A 235 -46.15 -5.70 -39.71
N ASP A 236 -46.10 -7.02 -39.53
CA ASP A 236 -46.66 -8.00 -40.46
C ASP A 236 -48.09 -8.41 -40.11
N THR A 237 -48.79 -7.61 -39.28
CA THR A 237 -50.13 -7.92 -38.80
C THR A 237 -51.10 -6.73 -38.84
N VAL A 238 -52.40 -7.02 -38.85
CA VAL A 238 -53.48 -6.02 -38.77
C VAL A 238 -54.54 -6.46 -37.77
N ILE A 239 -54.94 -5.57 -36.87
CA ILE A 239 -56.03 -5.84 -35.93
C ILE A 239 -57.36 -5.90 -36.69
N ARG A 240 -58.06 -7.03 -36.60
CA ARG A 240 -59.36 -7.25 -37.25
C ARG A 240 -60.53 -6.97 -36.32
N SER A 241 -60.42 -7.38 -35.06
CA SER A 241 -61.42 -7.09 -34.04
C SER A 241 -60.79 -6.97 -32.66
N MET A 242 -61.47 -6.25 -31.78
CA MET A 242 -61.11 -6.09 -30.37
C MET A 242 -62.09 -6.85 -29.49
N THR A 243 -61.72 -7.06 -28.23
CA THR A 243 -62.64 -7.55 -27.20
C THR A 243 -63.80 -6.56 -26.99
N ASP A 244 -64.91 -7.05 -26.43
CA ASP A 244 -66.14 -6.24 -26.29
C ASP A 244 -65.94 -5.01 -25.37
N ASP A 245 -64.94 -5.03 -24.50
CA ASP A 245 -64.52 -3.91 -23.65
C ASP A 245 -63.52 -2.95 -24.32
N GLY A 246 -63.08 -3.27 -25.55
CA GLY A 246 -62.15 -2.47 -26.35
C GLY A 246 -60.73 -2.40 -25.80
N ARG A 247 -60.33 -3.31 -24.90
CA ARG A 247 -59.02 -3.26 -24.23
C ARG A 247 -57.96 -4.16 -24.87
N GLU A 248 -58.39 -5.27 -25.46
CA GLU A 248 -57.50 -6.28 -26.02
C GLU A 248 -57.84 -6.61 -27.47
N GLU A 249 -56.85 -7.13 -28.17
CA GLU A 249 -57.00 -7.65 -29.53
C GLU A 249 -57.73 -9.00 -29.46
N LYS A 250 -58.79 -9.17 -30.25
CA LYS A 250 -59.56 -10.42 -30.29
C LYS A 250 -59.19 -11.27 -31.50
N GLU A 251 -59.06 -10.64 -32.66
CA GLU A 251 -58.63 -11.30 -33.89
C GLU A 251 -57.60 -10.45 -34.62
N ILE A 252 -56.55 -11.11 -35.08
CA ILE A 252 -55.45 -10.50 -35.82
C ILE A 252 -55.32 -11.19 -37.16
N GLU A 253 -55.14 -10.38 -38.20
CA GLU A 253 -54.73 -10.86 -39.51
C GLU A 253 -53.20 -10.83 -39.62
N ILE A 254 -52.60 -11.99 -39.88
CA ILE A 254 -51.19 -12.10 -40.28
C ILE A 254 -51.10 -11.92 -41.79
N LEU A 255 -50.27 -10.99 -42.25
CA LEU A 255 -50.16 -10.59 -43.66
C LEU A 255 -49.18 -11.44 -44.49
N THR A 256 -48.25 -12.12 -43.80
CA THR A 256 -47.15 -12.88 -44.40
C THR A 256 -47.28 -14.39 -44.14
N ASP A 257 -46.90 -15.20 -45.12
CA ASP A 257 -46.81 -16.66 -45.04
C ASP A 257 -45.35 -17.14 -44.99
N GLN A 258 -44.38 -16.22 -44.89
CA GLN A 258 -42.95 -16.53 -45.00
C GLN A 258 -42.24 -16.78 -43.67
N ILE A 259 -42.97 -16.84 -42.55
CA ILE A 259 -42.40 -17.06 -41.23
C ILE A 259 -41.76 -18.45 -41.17
N LYS A 260 -40.47 -18.48 -40.87
CA LYS A 260 -39.69 -19.71 -40.73
C LYS A 260 -39.81 -20.26 -39.33
N LEU A 261 -39.58 -21.57 -39.21
CA LEU A 261 -39.44 -22.24 -37.92
C LEU A 261 -38.31 -21.59 -37.11
N ASP A 262 -38.55 -21.39 -35.82
CA ASP A 262 -37.67 -20.75 -34.84
C ASP A 262 -37.30 -19.29 -35.16
N GLU A 263 -38.07 -18.63 -36.03
CA GLU A 263 -37.87 -17.23 -36.35
C GLU A 263 -38.27 -16.31 -35.18
N ASN A 264 -37.48 -15.26 -34.98
CA ASN A 264 -37.64 -14.24 -33.94
C ASN A 264 -37.64 -14.79 -32.49
N ILE A 265 -36.94 -15.90 -32.26
CA ILE A 265 -36.79 -16.50 -30.93
C ILE A 265 -35.34 -16.50 -30.48
N ARG A 266 -35.10 -16.11 -29.22
CA ARG A 266 -33.87 -16.37 -28.49
C ARG A 266 -33.98 -17.69 -27.78
N GLU A 267 -33.15 -18.65 -28.18
CA GLU A 267 -33.08 -19.96 -27.54
C GLU A 267 -32.47 -19.88 -26.13
N ILE A 268 -32.76 -20.89 -25.32
CA ILE A 268 -32.23 -20.98 -23.95
C ILE A 268 -30.70 -21.00 -24.00
N GLY A 269 -30.07 -20.10 -23.25
CA GLY A 269 -28.61 -19.96 -23.21
C GLY A 269 -27.97 -19.55 -24.53
N SER A 270 -28.71 -18.85 -25.40
CA SER A 270 -28.18 -18.31 -26.66
C SER A 270 -27.13 -17.23 -26.46
N ASP A 271 -27.19 -16.45 -25.37
CA ASP A 271 -26.15 -15.47 -25.02
C ASP A 271 -25.07 -16.09 -24.15
N ILE A 272 -25.49 -16.82 -23.11
CA ILE A 272 -24.59 -17.46 -22.13
C ILE A 272 -25.13 -18.84 -21.83
N LYS A 273 -24.30 -19.87 -21.97
CA LYS A 273 -24.68 -21.24 -21.63
C LYS A 273 -24.52 -21.49 -20.12
N ALA A 274 -25.36 -22.35 -19.57
CA ALA A 274 -25.15 -22.85 -18.21
C ALA A 274 -23.77 -23.52 -18.09
N GLY A 275 -23.01 -23.17 -17.06
CA GLY A 275 -21.64 -23.63 -16.82
C GLY A 275 -20.55 -22.90 -17.63
N GLU A 276 -20.90 -21.95 -18.49
CA GLU A 276 -19.92 -21.14 -19.23
C GLU A 276 -19.18 -20.18 -18.29
N VAL A 277 -17.87 -20.04 -18.49
CA VAL A 277 -17.06 -19.05 -17.75
C VAL A 277 -17.32 -17.66 -18.32
N VAL A 278 -17.97 -16.80 -17.54
CA VAL A 278 -18.37 -15.45 -17.95
C VAL A 278 -17.34 -14.38 -17.57
N LEU A 279 -16.55 -14.63 -16.52
CA LEU A 279 -15.41 -13.80 -16.12
C LEU A 279 -14.30 -14.72 -15.63
N ARG A 280 -13.05 -14.44 -16.00
CA ARG A 280 -11.90 -15.25 -15.59
C ARG A 280 -11.25 -14.72 -14.31
N LYS A 281 -10.62 -15.63 -13.58
CA LYS A 281 -9.68 -15.30 -12.52
C LYS A 281 -8.65 -14.28 -13.03
N GLY A 282 -8.36 -13.26 -12.24
CA GLY A 282 -7.42 -12.21 -12.58
C GLY A 282 -8.05 -10.99 -13.28
N GLU A 283 -9.32 -11.07 -13.70
CA GLU A 283 -10.04 -9.91 -14.24
C GLU A 283 -10.46 -8.93 -13.13
N GLU A 284 -10.42 -7.64 -13.46
CA GLU A 284 -10.84 -6.54 -12.57
C GLU A 284 -12.33 -6.24 -12.78
N ILE A 285 -13.10 -6.11 -11.70
CA ILE A 285 -14.46 -5.57 -11.75
C ILE A 285 -14.36 -4.05 -11.90
N THR A 286 -14.56 -3.52 -13.10
CA THR A 286 -14.24 -2.12 -13.38
C THR A 286 -15.36 -1.16 -12.99
N ALA A 287 -15.03 0.12 -12.87
CA ALA A 287 -16.02 1.19 -12.70
C ALA A 287 -16.86 1.47 -13.97
N VAL A 288 -16.56 0.82 -15.10
CA VAL A 288 -17.39 0.88 -16.32
C VAL A 288 -18.73 0.16 -16.08
N GLY A 289 -18.74 -0.85 -15.22
CA GLY A 289 -19.95 -1.50 -14.71
C GLY A 289 -20.44 -2.71 -15.51
N GLY A 290 -19.78 -3.05 -16.63
CA GLY A 290 -20.16 -4.21 -17.46
C GLY A 290 -20.03 -5.53 -16.71
N GLU A 291 -18.95 -5.71 -15.94
CA GLU A 291 -18.69 -6.95 -15.21
C GLU A 291 -19.72 -7.18 -14.10
N LEU A 292 -20.13 -6.11 -13.40
CA LEU A 292 -21.13 -6.21 -12.34
C LEU A 292 -22.53 -6.54 -12.91
N GLY A 293 -22.89 -5.95 -14.05
CA GLY A 293 -24.12 -6.27 -14.77
C GLY A 293 -24.14 -7.73 -15.25
N LEU A 294 -23.01 -8.22 -15.75
CA LEU A 294 -22.86 -9.62 -16.16
C LEU A 294 -23.04 -10.57 -14.98
N LEU A 295 -22.36 -10.34 -13.84
CA LEU A 295 -22.53 -11.14 -12.62
C LEU A 295 -23.99 -11.20 -12.15
N ALA A 296 -24.68 -10.07 -12.17
CA ALA A 296 -26.10 -10.00 -11.81
C ALA A 296 -26.98 -10.78 -12.81
N SER A 297 -26.69 -10.69 -14.11
CA SER A 297 -27.47 -11.37 -15.16
C SER A 297 -27.42 -12.90 -15.09
N VAL A 298 -26.34 -13.46 -14.54
CA VAL A 298 -26.17 -14.92 -14.34
C VAL A 298 -26.51 -15.38 -12.90
N GLY A 299 -27.17 -14.50 -12.13
CA GLY A 299 -27.69 -14.83 -10.81
C GLY A 299 -26.62 -15.06 -9.73
N LYS A 300 -25.41 -14.47 -9.85
CA LYS A 300 -24.39 -14.59 -8.82
C LYS A 300 -24.66 -13.64 -7.66
N ALA A 301 -24.87 -14.20 -6.47
CA ALA A 301 -25.00 -13.42 -5.24
C ALA A 301 -23.65 -13.06 -4.62
N GLU A 302 -22.65 -13.94 -4.76
CA GLU A 302 -21.31 -13.79 -4.18
C GLU A 302 -20.26 -14.36 -5.14
N ILE A 303 -19.04 -13.82 -5.07
CA ILE A 303 -17.88 -14.29 -5.82
C ILE A 303 -16.62 -14.29 -4.93
N MET A 304 -15.60 -15.07 -5.31
CA MET A 304 -14.27 -14.96 -4.71
C MET A 304 -13.47 -13.85 -5.39
N ALA A 305 -13.01 -12.87 -4.61
CA ALA A 305 -12.15 -11.79 -5.04
C ALA A 305 -10.91 -11.68 -4.14
N TYR A 306 -9.87 -11.01 -4.60
CA TYR A 306 -8.70 -10.73 -3.78
C TYR A 306 -8.94 -9.54 -2.85
N LYS A 307 -8.53 -9.70 -1.59
CA LYS A 307 -8.60 -8.67 -0.56
C LYS A 307 -7.68 -7.51 -0.90
N LYS A 308 -8.17 -6.29 -0.74
CA LYS A 308 -7.36 -5.08 -0.84
C LYS A 308 -6.66 -4.80 0.50
N PRO A 309 -5.35 -4.52 0.51
CA PRO A 309 -4.66 -4.11 1.72
C PRO A 309 -5.18 -2.74 2.20
N VAL A 310 -5.10 -2.52 3.52
CA VAL A 310 -5.36 -1.21 4.14
C VAL A 310 -4.04 -0.47 4.33
N ILE A 311 -3.97 0.80 3.89
CA ILE A 311 -2.73 1.58 3.89
C ILE A 311 -2.79 2.67 4.96
N GLY A 312 -1.81 2.73 5.86
CA GLY A 312 -1.64 3.85 6.78
C GLY A 312 -0.64 4.89 6.22
N VAL A 313 -0.98 6.18 6.25
CA VAL A 313 -0.07 7.25 5.81
C VAL A 313 0.35 8.11 6.99
N LEU A 314 1.67 8.25 7.18
CA LEU A 314 2.30 8.98 8.30
C LEU A 314 3.28 10.02 7.76
N SER A 315 3.22 11.26 8.24
CA SER A 315 4.30 12.24 8.02
C SER A 315 5.27 12.22 9.20
N THR A 316 6.55 12.46 8.96
CA THR A 316 7.57 12.53 10.01
C THR A 316 8.44 13.77 9.85
N GLY A 317 8.82 14.37 10.97
CA GLY A 317 9.70 15.54 11.00
C GLY A 317 9.25 16.56 12.04
N ASP A 318 10.20 17.03 12.86
CA ASP A 318 9.96 18.10 13.84
C ASP A 318 9.57 19.44 13.18
N GLU A 319 9.90 19.63 11.90
CA GLU A 319 9.53 20.82 11.13
C GLU A 319 8.08 20.81 10.61
N ILE A 320 7.41 19.66 10.67
CA ILE A 320 6.13 19.44 9.99
C ILE A 320 4.97 19.89 10.87
N VAL A 321 4.15 20.81 10.35
CA VAL A 321 2.92 21.26 11.01
C VAL A 321 1.69 20.91 10.19
N LEU A 322 0.53 20.78 10.84
CA LEU A 322 -0.74 20.56 10.15
C LEU A 322 -1.01 21.66 9.12
N HIS A 323 -1.53 21.27 7.95
CA HIS A 323 -1.79 22.18 6.84
C HIS A 323 -2.85 23.25 7.17
N ASP A 324 -3.80 22.92 8.04
CA ASP A 324 -4.91 23.75 8.50
C ASP A 324 -4.63 24.49 9.82
N ARG A 325 -3.41 24.36 10.36
CA ARG A 325 -3.00 25.11 11.55
C ARG A 325 -3.11 26.60 11.30
N GLN A 326 -3.91 27.27 12.13
CA GLN A 326 -4.13 28.70 12.06
C GLN A 326 -2.85 29.50 12.32
N GLY A 327 -2.74 30.67 11.67
CA GLY A 327 -1.62 31.59 11.84
C GLY A 327 -0.43 31.35 10.88
N PRO A 328 0.57 32.24 10.92
CA PRO A 328 1.76 32.14 10.08
C PRO A 328 2.65 30.95 10.50
N LEU A 329 3.57 30.56 9.61
CA LEU A 329 4.64 29.62 9.96
C LEU A 329 5.69 30.34 10.81
N GLN A 330 6.22 29.63 11.79
CA GLN A 330 7.46 30.00 12.46
C GLN A 330 8.65 29.61 11.60
N LEU A 331 9.81 30.19 11.92
CA LEU A 331 11.05 29.87 11.21
C LEU A 331 11.36 28.38 11.33
N GLY A 332 11.54 27.73 10.18
CA GLY A 332 11.85 26.30 10.09
C GLY A 332 10.63 25.41 9.92
N GLU A 333 9.42 25.90 10.17
CA GLU A 333 8.21 25.09 10.00
C GLU A 333 7.76 25.02 8.53
N VAL A 334 7.20 23.87 8.14
CA VAL A 334 6.56 23.67 6.85
C VAL A 334 5.24 22.93 7.02
N ARG A 335 4.25 23.24 6.16
CA ARG A 335 2.94 22.58 6.21
C ARG A 335 3.00 21.19 5.59
N ASP A 336 2.39 20.24 6.25
CA ASP A 336 2.24 18.86 5.77
C ASP A 336 1.34 18.80 4.53
N CYS A 337 1.95 18.71 3.35
CA CYS A 337 1.22 18.50 2.10
C CYS A 337 1.32 17.06 1.58
N ASN A 338 2.32 16.29 2.01
CA ASN A 338 2.59 14.97 1.47
C ASN A 338 1.55 13.96 1.93
N ARG A 339 1.17 13.97 3.21
CA ARG A 339 0.15 13.06 3.73
C ARG A 339 -1.17 13.18 2.97
N LEU A 340 -1.67 14.40 2.78
CA LEU A 340 -2.87 14.66 1.97
C LEU A 340 -2.71 14.17 0.53
N THR A 341 -1.58 14.47 -0.09
CA THR A 341 -1.28 14.10 -1.48
C THR A 341 -1.24 12.58 -1.67
N LEU A 342 -0.57 11.87 -0.76
CA LEU A 342 -0.45 10.41 -0.77
C LEU A 342 -1.80 9.74 -0.50
N MET A 343 -2.55 10.22 0.50
CA MET A 343 -3.89 9.71 0.80
C MET A 343 -4.84 9.90 -0.39
N ALA A 344 -4.80 11.04 -1.07
CA ALA A 344 -5.60 11.28 -2.25
C ALA A 344 -5.24 10.32 -3.40
N ALA A 345 -3.95 10.10 -3.66
CA ALA A 345 -3.50 9.15 -4.67
C ALA A 345 -3.95 7.71 -4.36
N ILE A 346 -3.75 7.24 -3.13
CA ILE A 346 -4.14 5.89 -2.69
C ILE A 346 -5.65 5.66 -2.80
N LYS A 347 -6.47 6.64 -2.39
CA LYS A 347 -7.93 6.58 -2.58
C LYS A 347 -8.31 6.58 -4.05
N GLY A 348 -7.62 7.39 -4.87
CA GLY A 348 -7.83 7.44 -6.32
C GLY A 348 -7.53 6.12 -7.02
N TRP A 349 -6.62 5.31 -6.47
CA TRP A 349 -6.35 3.94 -6.94
C TRP A 349 -7.36 2.91 -6.40
N GLY A 350 -8.36 3.33 -5.63
CA GLY A 350 -9.41 2.44 -5.12
C GLY A 350 -9.02 1.62 -3.89
N PHE A 351 -8.02 2.07 -3.11
CA PHE A 351 -7.60 1.42 -1.86
C PHE A 351 -8.04 2.19 -0.62
N GLN A 352 -8.23 1.47 0.48
CA GLN A 352 -8.54 2.07 1.78
C GLN A 352 -7.30 2.70 2.40
N VAL A 353 -7.46 3.91 2.94
CA VAL A 353 -6.35 4.63 3.58
C VAL A 353 -6.75 5.14 4.96
N ALA A 354 -5.88 4.90 5.93
CA ALA A 354 -5.93 5.42 7.29
C ALA A 354 -4.94 6.58 7.45
N ASP A 355 -5.42 7.67 8.06
CA ASP A 355 -4.59 8.81 8.41
C ASP A 355 -3.89 8.53 9.76
N LEU A 356 -2.56 8.41 9.74
CA LEU A 356 -1.77 8.17 10.95
C LEU A 356 -1.20 9.47 11.54
N GLY A 357 -1.49 10.63 10.94
CA GLY A 357 -1.06 11.93 11.44
C GLY A 357 0.41 12.26 11.19
N ILE A 358 0.99 13.00 12.14
CA ILE A 358 2.40 13.45 12.11
C ILE A 358 3.10 12.86 13.33
N ALA A 359 4.17 12.09 13.11
CA ALA A 359 5.06 11.64 14.16
C ALA A 359 6.23 12.62 14.34
N THR A 360 6.54 12.95 15.59
CA THR A 360 7.72 13.76 15.94
C THR A 360 8.97 12.90 16.00
N ASP A 361 10.12 13.48 15.67
CA ASP A 361 11.42 12.78 15.74
C ASP A 361 11.96 12.68 17.17
N LYS A 362 11.20 13.13 18.17
CA LYS A 362 11.54 13.03 19.60
C LYS A 362 10.63 12.04 20.32
N GLU A 363 11.18 11.39 21.35
CA GLU A 363 10.38 10.74 22.39
C GLU A 363 9.56 11.83 23.10
N VAL A 364 8.26 11.89 22.80
CA VAL A 364 7.34 12.79 23.50
C VAL A 364 6.84 12.07 24.75
N ILE A 365 7.26 12.55 25.93
CA ILE A 365 6.56 12.25 27.18
C ILE A 365 5.23 13.02 27.15
N LEU A 366 4.13 12.28 27.07
CA LEU A 366 2.76 12.78 27.04
C LEU A 366 2.46 13.72 28.22
N ALA A 367 2.36 15.02 27.95
CA ALA A 367 1.59 15.94 28.76
C ALA A 367 0.88 16.96 27.84
N ASN A 368 -0.42 16.74 27.64
CA ASN A 368 -1.42 17.70 27.17
C ASN A 368 -1.27 18.28 25.75
N ALA A 369 -1.99 17.69 24.79
CA ALA A 369 -2.52 18.43 23.65
C ALA A 369 -3.89 17.84 23.24
N PHE A 370 -4.96 18.56 23.58
CA PHE A 370 -6.31 18.28 23.13
C PHE A 370 -6.48 18.81 21.70
N SER A 371 -6.67 17.93 20.72
CA SER A 371 -7.32 18.27 19.46
C SER A 371 -8.18 17.08 18.99
N PRO A 372 -9.46 17.30 18.62
CA PRO A 372 -10.38 16.23 18.29
C PRO A 372 -10.25 15.86 16.80
N VAL A 373 -9.45 14.85 16.47
CA VAL A 373 -9.54 14.19 15.17
C VAL A 373 -9.52 12.66 15.38
N SER A 374 -10.68 12.05 15.15
CA SER A 374 -10.96 10.62 14.99
C SER A 374 -10.54 9.66 16.13
N ASN A 375 -11.54 9.07 16.79
CA ASN A 375 -11.46 8.27 18.00
C ASN A 375 -10.75 6.89 17.93
N ASN A 376 -9.81 6.64 17.00
CA ASN A 376 -9.22 5.28 16.84
C ASN A 376 -7.70 5.20 16.61
N PHE A 377 -6.94 6.30 16.60
CA PHE A 377 -5.48 6.25 16.44
C PHE A 377 -4.73 6.96 17.58
N PRO A 378 -3.49 6.53 17.94
CA PRO A 378 -2.79 7.05 19.11
C PRO A 378 -2.41 8.53 18.96
N ARG A 379 -2.32 9.20 20.12
CA ARG A 379 -1.86 10.58 20.36
C ARG A 379 -0.37 10.76 19.97
N PRO A 380 0.17 12.01 19.94
CA PRO A 380 1.61 12.22 19.80
C PRO A 380 2.40 11.37 20.80
N GLY A 381 3.43 10.72 20.29
CA GLY A 381 4.21 9.63 20.89
C GLY A 381 5.40 9.37 19.97
N SER A 382 6.39 8.60 20.42
CA SER A 382 7.57 8.32 19.62
C SER A 382 7.23 7.70 18.26
N LEU A 383 8.11 7.84 17.27
CA LEU A 383 7.97 7.20 15.96
C LEU A 383 7.72 5.69 16.08
N GLU A 384 8.40 5.02 17.02
CA GLU A 384 8.19 3.59 17.30
C GLU A 384 6.75 3.27 17.71
N GLU A 385 6.19 4.03 18.66
CA GLU A 385 4.83 3.81 19.16
C GLU A 385 3.79 4.01 18.07
N HIS A 386 3.96 5.02 17.21
CA HIS A 386 3.08 5.23 16.05
C HIS A 386 3.12 4.04 15.09
N LEU A 387 4.31 3.55 14.73
CA LEU A 387 4.45 2.43 13.82
C LEU A 387 3.86 1.14 14.41
N ARG A 388 4.12 0.83 15.69
CA ARG A 388 3.53 -0.33 16.36
C ARG A 388 2.01 -0.23 16.51
N GLY A 389 1.49 0.97 16.80
CA GLY A 389 0.06 1.23 16.89
C GLY A 389 -0.62 1.06 15.54
N ALA A 390 -0.01 1.59 14.47
CA ALA A 390 -0.52 1.51 13.11
C ALA A 390 -0.66 0.06 12.61
N PHE A 391 0.34 -0.80 12.85
CA PHE A 391 0.33 -2.19 12.40
C PHE A 391 -0.85 -3.04 12.88
N ARG A 392 -1.59 -2.59 13.90
CA ARG A 392 -2.82 -3.25 14.36
C ARG A 392 -3.98 -3.10 13.38
N ASN A 393 -3.99 -2.01 12.60
CA ASN A 393 -5.13 -1.59 11.80
C ASN A 393 -4.81 -1.50 10.30
N VAL A 394 -3.54 -1.59 9.90
CA VAL A 394 -3.11 -1.44 8.50
C VAL A 394 -2.19 -2.58 8.08
N ASP A 395 -2.12 -2.84 6.78
CA ASP A 395 -1.25 -3.86 6.16
C ASP A 395 0.07 -3.25 5.67
N ILE A 396 0.01 -2.01 5.22
CA ILE A 396 1.12 -1.26 4.66
C ILE A 396 1.18 0.11 5.33
N ILE A 397 2.37 0.52 5.77
CA ILE A 397 2.62 1.88 6.24
C ILE A 397 3.42 2.63 5.18
N VAL A 398 2.94 3.80 4.77
CA VAL A 398 3.65 4.72 3.90
C VAL A 398 4.04 5.95 4.71
N THR A 399 5.33 6.17 4.91
CA THR A 399 5.85 7.36 5.59
C THR A 399 6.38 8.38 4.60
N SER A 400 6.37 9.66 4.98
CA SER A 400 6.99 10.75 4.23
C SER A 400 7.81 11.64 5.16
N GLY A 401 9.10 11.76 4.88
CA GLY A 401 10.03 12.51 5.73
C GLY A 401 11.04 11.58 6.42
N GLY A 402 12.11 12.14 6.98
CA GLY A 402 13.05 11.37 7.81
C GLY A 402 13.71 10.15 7.15
N VAL A 403 14.06 10.18 5.86
CA VAL A 403 14.65 9.02 5.10
C VAL A 403 16.02 9.28 4.45
N SER A 404 16.67 10.40 4.79
CA SER A 404 17.95 10.79 4.18
C SER A 404 19.19 10.12 4.83
N MET A 405 20.25 10.90 5.07
CA MET A 405 21.46 10.54 5.83
C MET A 405 21.65 11.49 7.02
N GLY A 406 20.58 12.20 7.41
CA GLY A 406 20.62 13.23 8.45
C GLY A 406 20.56 12.63 9.85
N GLU A 407 20.94 13.43 10.84
CA GLU A 407 20.87 13.07 12.27
C GLU A 407 19.44 12.75 12.75
N LEU A 408 18.44 13.34 12.09
CA LEU A 408 17.02 13.16 12.38
C LEU A 408 16.35 12.08 11.50
N ASP A 409 17.13 11.33 10.69
CA ASP A 409 16.59 10.14 10.01
C ASP A 409 16.51 8.97 10.98
N LEU A 410 15.40 8.92 11.72
CA LEU A 410 15.13 7.88 12.70
C LEU A 410 14.39 6.68 12.11
N LEU A 411 13.89 6.77 10.87
CA LEU A 411 13.08 5.71 10.28
C LEU A 411 13.86 4.42 10.13
N LYS A 412 15.03 4.46 9.49
CA LYS A 412 15.84 3.23 9.28
C LYS A 412 16.31 2.63 10.61
N PRO A 413 16.84 3.42 11.56
CA PRO A 413 17.15 2.95 12.91
C PRO A 413 15.97 2.32 13.64
N THR A 414 14.80 2.96 13.63
CA THR A 414 13.61 2.45 14.30
C THR A 414 13.13 1.15 13.67
N ILE A 415 13.14 1.04 12.34
CA ILE A 415 12.78 -0.19 11.63
C ILE A 415 13.72 -1.34 12.03
N GLU A 416 15.03 -1.16 11.91
CA GLU A 416 16.00 -2.25 12.15
C GLU A 416 16.13 -2.59 13.64
N ARG A 417 16.25 -1.57 14.51
CA ARG A 417 16.61 -1.77 15.93
C ARG A 417 15.40 -1.96 16.83
N SER A 418 14.37 -1.13 16.66
CA SER A 418 13.19 -1.18 17.53
C SER A 418 12.18 -2.22 17.03
N LEU A 419 11.85 -2.19 15.75
CA LEU A 419 10.82 -3.05 15.18
C LEU A 419 11.35 -4.43 14.77
N GLY A 420 12.67 -4.61 14.68
CA GLY A 420 13.29 -5.86 14.20
C GLY A 420 12.96 -6.15 12.73
N GLY A 421 12.72 -5.09 11.95
CA GLY A 421 12.40 -5.18 10.53
C GLY A 421 13.65 -5.30 9.65
N THR A 422 13.42 -5.74 8.42
CA THR A 422 14.44 -5.86 7.38
C THR A 422 14.27 -4.74 6.37
N ILE A 423 15.31 -3.94 6.18
CA ILE A 423 15.35 -2.95 5.11
C ILE A 423 15.94 -3.62 3.87
N HIS A 424 15.13 -3.74 2.83
CA HIS A 424 15.50 -4.40 1.58
C HIS A 424 16.35 -3.48 0.70
N PHE A 425 15.96 -2.21 0.60
CA PHE A 425 16.78 -1.16 0.04
C PHE A 425 16.49 0.18 0.70
N GLY A 426 17.50 1.07 0.71
CA GLY A 426 17.38 2.42 1.25
C GLY A 426 17.63 3.54 0.24
N ARG A 427 18.06 3.20 -0.99
CA ARG A 427 18.35 4.19 -2.05
C ARG A 427 18.12 3.64 -3.45
N VAL A 428 17.61 4.49 -4.32
CA VAL A 428 17.31 4.18 -5.73
C VAL A 428 17.97 5.21 -6.65
N SER A 429 18.50 4.74 -7.78
CA SER A 429 19.17 5.54 -8.82
C SER A 429 18.15 6.26 -9.71
N MET A 430 17.51 7.27 -9.14
CA MET A 430 16.46 8.03 -9.82
C MET A 430 16.39 9.50 -9.39
N LYS A 431 15.62 10.28 -10.14
CA LYS A 431 15.27 11.66 -9.79
C LYS A 431 13.83 12.01 -10.21
N PRO A 432 13.03 12.62 -9.32
CA PRO A 432 13.25 12.71 -7.87
C PRO A 432 13.15 11.32 -7.21
N GLY A 433 13.46 11.18 -5.92
CA GLY A 433 13.16 9.92 -5.20
C GLY A 433 14.34 9.13 -4.61
N LYS A 434 15.58 9.60 -4.77
CA LYS A 434 16.79 8.85 -4.36
C LYS A 434 16.74 8.17 -2.99
N PRO A 435 16.29 8.79 -1.88
CA PRO A 435 16.36 8.17 -0.54
C PRO A 435 15.14 7.29 -0.21
N THR A 436 14.40 6.80 -1.20
CA THR A 436 13.26 5.90 -0.95
C THR A 436 13.74 4.61 -0.31
N THR A 437 13.02 4.18 0.73
CA THR A 437 13.32 2.97 1.50
C THR A 437 12.12 2.03 1.47
N PHE A 438 12.36 0.73 1.33
CA PHE A 438 11.36 -0.32 1.47
C PHE A 438 11.81 -1.35 2.49
N ALA A 439 10.90 -1.75 3.37
CA ALA A 439 11.18 -2.66 4.46
C ALA A 439 9.99 -3.57 4.77
N THR A 440 10.29 -4.70 5.39
CA THR A 440 9.31 -5.63 5.95
C THR A 440 9.49 -5.74 7.46
N VAL A 441 8.38 -5.83 8.20
CA VAL A 441 8.37 -6.06 9.65
C VAL A 441 7.51 -7.26 9.94
N ALA A 442 8.08 -8.25 10.63
CA ALA A 442 7.31 -9.36 11.17
C ALA A 442 6.53 -8.89 12.42
N VAL A 443 5.21 -8.98 12.37
CA VAL A 443 4.32 -8.68 13.50
C VAL A 443 3.43 -9.88 13.78
N LYS A 444 2.70 -9.84 14.90
CA LYS A 444 1.58 -10.76 15.13
C LYS A 444 0.29 -10.00 14.88
N ASP A 445 -0.63 -10.60 14.15
CA ASP A 445 -1.97 -10.05 14.01
C ASP A 445 -2.77 -10.18 15.33
N ASN A 446 -4.03 -9.73 15.32
CA ASN A 446 -4.89 -9.78 16.51
C ASN A 446 -5.22 -11.22 16.96
N SER A 447 -5.02 -12.23 16.09
CA SER A 447 -5.16 -13.65 16.42
C SER A 447 -3.89 -14.27 17.01
N GLY A 448 -2.78 -13.52 17.03
CA GLY A 448 -1.47 -14.00 17.44
C GLY A 448 -0.67 -14.69 16.33
N THR A 449 -1.20 -14.73 15.11
CA THR A 449 -0.57 -15.34 13.94
C THR A 449 0.53 -14.43 13.41
N PRO A 450 1.76 -14.93 13.19
CA PRO A 450 2.81 -14.15 12.54
C PRO A 450 2.39 -13.70 11.14
N THR A 451 2.51 -12.41 10.86
CA THR A 451 2.25 -11.81 9.56
C THR A 451 3.34 -10.80 9.23
N THR A 452 3.58 -10.58 7.94
CA THR A 452 4.56 -9.60 7.47
C THR A 452 3.85 -8.34 7.05
N LYS A 453 4.24 -7.21 7.60
CA LYS A 453 3.73 -5.88 7.24
C LYS A 453 4.80 -5.11 6.47
N LEU A 454 4.37 -4.26 5.55
CA LEU A 454 5.27 -3.49 4.69
C LEU A 454 5.42 -2.06 5.20
N ILE A 455 6.62 -1.50 5.06
CA ILE A 455 6.88 -0.07 5.25
C ILE A 455 7.52 0.48 3.97
N PHE A 456 6.92 1.54 3.43
CA PHE A 456 7.52 2.39 2.41
C PHE A 456 7.85 3.74 3.02
N SER A 457 9.14 4.06 3.12
CA SER A 457 9.58 5.36 3.62
C SER A 457 9.98 6.25 2.46
N LEU A 458 9.11 7.22 2.15
CA LEU A 458 9.23 8.10 1.00
C LEU A 458 9.95 9.42 1.35
N PRO A 459 10.59 10.10 0.39
CA PRO A 459 11.29 11.34 0.66
C PRO A 459 10.34 12.48 1.04
N GLY A 460 10.72 13.31 2.01
CA GLY A 460 9.89 14.45 2.47
C GLY A 460 9.66 15.56 1.43
N ASN A 461 10.40 15.57 0.32
CA ASN A 461 10.17 16.49 -0.78
C ASN A 461 8.85 16.15 -1.50
N PRO A 462 7.89 17.08 -1.67
CA PRO A 462 6.54 16.73 -2.11
C PRO A 462 6.44 16.05 -3.47
N ALA A 463 7.20 16.52 -4.45
CA ALA A 463 7.18 15.90 -5.77
C ALA A 463 7.88 14.54 -5.77
N SER A 464 8.88 14.34 -4.89
CA SER A 464 9.49 13.02 -4.69
C SER A 464 8.47 12.05 -4.13
N ALA A 465 7.78 12.41 -3.03
CA ALA A 465 6.83 11.54 -2.35
C ALA A 465 5.77 10.99 -3.31
N LEU A 466 5.15 11.87 -4.11
CA LEU A 466 4.14 11.47 -5.08
C LEU A 466 4.72 10.61 -6.22
N VAL A 467 5.88 10.95 -6.77
CA VAL A 467 6.51 10.13 -7.83
C VAL A 467 6.85 8.74 -7.29
N THR A 468 7.43 8.66 -6.10
CA THR A 468 7.85 7.39 -5.50
C THR A 468 6.66 6.54 -5.05
N SER A 469 5.52 7.14 -4.69
CA SER A 469 4.32 6.36 -4.38
C SER A 469 3.78 5.65 -5.64
N HIS A 470 3.76 6.33 -6.79
CA HIS A 470 3.35 5.72 -8.06
C HIS A 470 4.33 4.64 -8.53
N LEU A 471 5.63 4.83 -8.32
CA LEU A 471 6.66 3.91 -8.80
C LEU A 471 6.90 2.70 -7.90
N PHE A 472 6.57 2.78 -6.61
CA PHE A 472 6.95 1.74 -5.63
C PHE A 472 5.79 1.24 -4.79
N VAL A 473 4.94 2.14 -4.28
CA VAL A 473 3.78 1.74 -3.47
C VAL A 473 2.72 1.11 -4.37
N LEU A 474 2.36 1.76 -5.48
CA LEU A 474 1.31 1.26 -6.38
C LEU A 474 1.61 -0.15 -6.95
N PRO A 475 2.84 -0.48 -7.41
CA PRO A 475 3.16 -1.86 -7.81
C PRO A 475 2.94 -2.89 -6.71
N SER A 476 3.32 -2.59 -5.46
CA SER A 476 3.07 -3.48 -4.31
C SER A 476 1.58 -3.67 -4.05
N LEU A 477 0.79 -2.60 -4.19
CA LEU A 477 -0.66 -2.65 -4.03
C LEU A 477 -1.32 -3.50 -5.12
N HIS A 478 -0.97 -3.28 -6.39
CA HIS A 478 -1.44 -4.10 -7.51
C HIS A 478 -1.15 -5.58 -7.26
N PHE A 479 0.10 -5.90 -6.95
CA PHE A 479 0.51 -7.28 -6.66
C PHE A 479 -0.26 -7.89 -5.50
N SER A 480 -0.29 -7.23 -4.34
CA SER A 480 -0.96 -7.76 -3.13
C SER A 480 -2.49 -7.88 -3.31
N SER A 481 -3.07 -7.14 -4.27
CA SER A 481 -4.50 -7.21 -4.62
C SER A 481 -4.83 -8.21 -5.75
N GLY A 482 -3.87 -9.02 -6.19
CA GLY A 482 -4.09 -10.08 -7.18
C GLY A 482 -4.09 -9.63 -8.64
N ARG A 483 -3.70 -8.38 -8.92
CA ARG A 483 -3.58 -7.89 -10.30
C ARG A 483 -2.35 -8.50 -10.97
N GLU A 484 -2.52 -9.05 -12.16
CA GLU A 484 -1.41 -9.59 -12.95
C GLU A 484 -0.47 -8.48 -13.45
N ALA A 485 0.75 -8.87 -13.81
CA ALA A 485 1.74 -7.95 -14.36
C ALA A 485 1.28 -7.39 -15.73
N PRO A 486 1.68 -6.15 -16.10
CA PRO A 486 2.61 -5.28 -15.38
C PRO A 486 1.95 -4.54 -14.20
N HIS A 487 2.68 -4.46 -13.07
CA HIS A 487 2.24 -3.72 -11.88
C HIS A 487 2.66 -2.24 -11.96
N GLY A 488 1.85 -1.35 -11.40
CA GLY A 488 2.08 0.11 -11.44
C GLY A 488 1.26 0.83 -12.51
N LEU A 489 1.73 2.03 -12.87
CA LEU A 489 1.09 2.89 -13.86
C LEU A 489 1.22 2.32 -15.28
N PRO A 490 0.19 2.47 -16.14
CA PRO A 490 0.29 2.10 -17.53
C PRO A 490 1.32 2.98 -18.25
N ARG A 491 2.10 2.35 -19.12
CA ARG A 491 3.14 3.00 -19.93
C ARG A 491 2.62 3.25 -21.33
N ALA A 492 2.81 4.47 -21.84
CA ALA A 492 2.43 4.87 -23.18
C ALA A 492 3.59 5.60 -23.88
N LYS A 493 3.61 5.53 -25.21
CA LYS A 493 4.46 6.40 -26.03
C LYS A 493 3.80 7.76 -26.15
N VAL A 494 4.57 8.82 -25.95
CA VAL A 494 4.12 10.20 -26.04
C VAL A 494 5.09 11.04 -26.88
N VAL A 495 4.56 12.00 -27.61
CA VAL A 495 5.32 13.00 -28.38
C VAL A 495 5.69 14.16 -27.47
N LEU A 496 6.96 14.56 -27.47
CA LEU A 496 7.43 15.72 -26.71
C LEU A 496 7.05 17.04 -27.37
N ASP A 497 6.52 17.98 -26.59
CA ASP A 497 6.22 19.34 -27.09
C ASP A 497 7.40 20.32 -26.96
N GLU A 498 8.47 19.91 -26.27
CA GLU A 498 9.67 20.68 -26.01
C GLU A 498 10.92 19.79 -25.89
N ASP A 499 12.10 20.38 -26.09
CA ASP A 499 13.38 19.68 -25.92
C ASP A 499 13.63 19.38 -24.43
N VAL A 500 14.06 18.16 -24.12
CA VAL A 500 14.33 17.73 -22.75
C VAL A 500 15.75 17.19 -22.63
N LYS A 501 16.54 17.80 -21.73
CA LYS A 501 17.89 17.35 -21.40
C LYS A 501 17.86 16.28 -20.30
N CYS A 502 18.49 15.14 -20.55
CA CYS A 502 18.63 14.04 -19.60
C CYS A 502 19.80 14.22 -18.63
N ASP A 503 19.65 13.71 -17.40
CA ASP A 503 20.73 13.57 -16.42
C ASP A 503 21.61 12.35 -16.77
N PRO A 504 22.95 12.51 -16.90
CA PRO A 504 23.84 11.43 -17.30
C PRO A 504 24.01 10.33 -16.25
N LYS A 505 23.63 10.57 -14.99
CA LYS A 505 23.95 9.67 -13.87
C LYS A 505 22.76 8.83 -13.39
N ARG A 506 21.53 9.22 -13.73
CA ARG A 506 20.32 8.61 -13.16
C ARG A 506 19.11 8.83 -14.04
N SER A 507 18.17 7.89 -14.00
CA SER A 507 16.89 8.02 -14.68
C SER A 507 16.08 9.15 -14.03
N GLU A 508 15.33 9.89 -14.83
CA GLU A 508 14.47 10.96 -14.34
C GLU A 508 13.00 10.69 -14.66
N TYR A 509 12.13 11.12 -13.74
CA TYR A 509 10.68 11.03 -13.85
C TYR A 509 10.11 12.44 -13.78
N HIS A 510 9.95 13.07 -14.93
CA HIS A 510 9.49 14.46 -15.03
C HIS A 510 7.97 14.50 -15.05
N ARG A 511 7.38 15.37 -14.25
CA ARG A 511 5.93 15.57 -14.23
C ARG A 511 5.52 16.33 -15.48
N VAL A 512 4.56 15.77 -16.22
CA VAL A 512 4.05 16.31 -17.48
C VAL A 512 2.53 16.33 -17.48
N VAL A 513 1.98 17.14 -18.38
CA VAL A 513 0.57 17.09 -18.80
C VAL A 513 0.52 16.31 -20.10
N LEU A 514 -0.20 15.20 -20.07
CA LEU A 514 -0.54 14.34 -21.19
C LEU A 514 -1.89 14.77 -21.76
N THR A 515 -1.91 15.06 -23.05
CA THR A 515 -3.12 15.45 -23.79
C THR A 515 -3.28 14.58 -25.03
N ALA A 516 -4.53 14.33 -25.41
CA ALA A 516 -4.82 13.69 -26.70
C ALA A 516 -4.83 14.77 -27.79
N GLY A 517 -3.88 14.68 -28.71
CA GLY A 517 -3.75 15.56 -29.86
C GLY A 517 -4.88 15.35 -30.87
N SER A 518 -5.16 16.39 -31.67
CA SER A 518 -6.08 16.29 -32.81
C SER A 518 -5.59 15.36 -33.93
N ASP A 519 -4.30 15.02 -33.90
CA ASP A 519 -3.64 14.02 -34.74
C ASP A 519 -3.83 12.58 -34.23
N GLY A 520 -4.50 12.39 -33.09
CA GLY A 520 -4.70 11.10 -32.45
C GLY A 520 -3.51 10.61 -31.63
N LEU A 521 -2.45 11.41 -31.47
CA LEU A 521 -1.27 11.05 -30.66
C LEU A 521 -1.38 11.60 -29.23
N LEU A 522 -0.64 11.02 -28.30
CA LEU A 522 -0.50 11.57 -26.95
C LEU A 522 0.67 12.54 -26.91
N HIS A 523 0.41 13.78 -26.51
CA HIS A 523 1.42 14.82 -26.34
C HIS A 523 1.78 15.03 -24.88
N ALA A 524 3.06 15.25 -24.61
CA ALA A 524 3.59 15.54 -23.28
C ALA A 524 4.19 16.95 -23.22
N THR A 525 3.57 17.80 -22.39
CA THR A 525 4.06 19.13 -22.07
C THR A 525 4.58 19.18 -20.62
N SER A 526 5.74 19.78 -20.36
CA SER A 526 6.26 19.90 -19.00
C SER A 526 5.37 20.77 -18.12
N THR A 527 5.29 20.43 -16.83
CA THR A 527 4.70 21.33 -15.81
C THR A 527 5.63 22.48 -15.41
N GLY A 528 6.71 22.69 -16.15
CA GLY A 528 7.75 23.68 -15.90
C GLY A 528 8.83 23.14 -14.95
N GLY A 529 9.25 23.95 -13.96
CA GLY A 529 10.39 23.60 -13.10
C GLY A 529 10.27 22.25 -12.37
N GLN A 530 11.14 21.29 -12.72
CA GLN A 530 11.12 19.91 -12.22
C GLN A 530 11.82 19.71 -10.85
N ARG A 531 12.02 20.77 -10.06
CA ARG A 531 12.64 20.68 -8.73
C ARG A 531 11.74 19.88 -7.77
N SER A 532 12.33 18.99 -6.98
CA SER A 532 11.59 18.06 -6.10
C SER A 532 10.77 18.75 -5.01
N SER A 533 11.16 19.95 -4.59
CA SER A 533 10.45 20.76 -3.60
C SER A 533 9.30 21.59 -4.20
N LYS A 534 9.20 21.69 -5.53
CA LYS A 534 8.23 22.57 -6.19
C LYS A 534 6.85 21.91 -6.26
N VAL A 535 6.05 22.09 -5.22
CA VAL A 535 4.67 21.58 -5.11
C VAL A 535 3.80 22.00 -6.31
N THR A 536 4.00 23.21 -6.85
CA THR A 536 3.22 23.70 -8.00
C THR A 536 3.40 22.87 -9.27
N SER A 537 4.50 22.09 -9.39
CA SER A 537 4.71 21.16 -10.51
C SER A 537 3.82 19.92 -10.46
N LEU A 538 3.16 19.65 -9.32
CA LEU A 538 2.18 18.57 -9.17
C LEU A 538 0.81 18.96 -9.73
N ARG A 539 0.52 20.27 -9.81
CA ARG A 539 -0.75 20.78 -10.33
C ARG A 539 -0.87 20.41 -11.81
N ARG A 540 -2.00 19.78 -12.18
CA ARG A 540 -2.33 19.30 -13.55
C ARG A 540 -1.44 18.17 -14.09
N ALA A 541 -0.41 17.73 -13.34
CA ALA A 541 0.38 16.59 -13.77
C ALA A 541 -0.50 15.34 -13.80
N ASN A 542 -0.59 14.71 -14.96
CA ASN A 542 -1.30 13.44 -15.17
C ASN A 542 -0.38 12.40 -15.84
N GLY A 543 0.93 12.68 -15.95
CA GLY A 543 1.92 11.71 -16.38
C GLY A 543 3.32 11.97 -15.86
N LEU A 544 4.16 10.95 -15.96
CA LEU A 544 5.60 10.98 -15.68
C LEU A 544 6.39 10.58 -16.92
N LEU A 545 7.15 11.51 -17.48
CA LEU A 545 8.08 11.22 -18.57
C LEU A 545 9.24 10.37 -18.04
N CYS A 546 9.55 9.25 -18.70
CA CYS A 546 10.63 8.34 -18.33
C CYS A 546 11.91 8.69 -19.09
N LEU A 547 12.80 9.46 -18.47
CA LEU A 547 14.06 9.88 -19.06
C LEU A 547 15.19 8.91 -18.67
N PRO A 548 15.98 8.40 -19.63
CA PRO A 548 17.08 7.50 -19.34
C PRO A 548 18.26 8.23 -18.69
N ALA A 549 19.07 7.48 -17.95
CA ALA A 549 20.36 7.95 -17.42
C ALA A 549 21.41 8.07 -18.54
N ARG A 550 21.37 9.15 -19.32
CA ARG A 550 22.29 9.35 -20.46
C ARG A 550 22.55 10.83 -20.69
N GLU A 551 23.75 11.18 -21.16
CA GLU A 551 24.02 12.53 -21.65
C GLU A 551 23.38 12.69 -23.04
N LEU A 552 22.13 13.15 -23.07
CA LEU A 552 21.31 13.26 -24.27
C LEU A 552 20.34 14.45 -24.14
N VAL A 553 20.04 15.08 -25.27
CA VAL A 553 18.87 15.95 -25.42
C VAL A 553 17.90 15.21 -26.32
N ILE A 554 16.68 15.01 -25.85
CA ILE A 554 15.59 14.43 -26.63
C ILE A 554 14.82 15.60 -27.23
N ALA A 555 14.67 15.62 -28.55
CA ALA A 555 14.15 16.77 -29.26
C ALA A 555 12.62 16.81 -29.20
N LYS A 556 12.06 18.01 -29.32
CA LYS A 556 10.64 18.20 -29.60
C LYS A 556 10.22 17.36 -30.82
N GLY A 557 9.10 16.67 -30.70
CA GLY A 557 8.56 15.78 -31.72
C GLY A 557 9.01 14.32 -31.59
N ASP A 558 10.05 14.05 -30.79
CA ASP A 558 10.48 12.68 -30.53
C ASP A 558 9.47 11.94 -29.64
N MET A 559 9.36 10.63 -29.86
CA MET A 559 8.56 9.74 -29.03
C MET A 559 9.36 9.16 -27.86
N ILE A 560 8.80 9.26 -26.65
CA ILE A 560 9.39 8.71 -25.43
C ILE A 560 8.32 8.00 -24.58
N ASP A 561 8.76 7.13 -23.67
CA ASP A 561 7.87 6.51 -22.70
C ASP A 561 7.42 7.53 -21.64
N ALA A 562 6.14 7.50 -21.32
CA ALA A 562 5.57 8.12 -20.13
C ALA A 562 4.69 7.13 -19.36
N LEU A 563 4.64 7.31 -18.05
CA LEU A 563 3.67 6.64 -17.18
C LEU A 563 2.44 7.54 -17.02
N VAL A 564 1.26 7.01 -17.27
CA VAL A 564 0.00 7.77 -17.18
C VAL A 564 -0.51 7.71 -15.74
N MET A 565 -0.53 8.84 -15.03
CA MET A 565 -0.93 8.95 -13.62
C MET A 565 -2.44 9.19 -13.44
N GLY A 566 -3.11 9.73 -14.45
CA GLY A 566 -4.52 10.13 -14.34
C GLY A 566 -5.15 10.34 -15.71
N ALA A 567 -6.37 10.89 -15.70
CA ALA A 567 -7.12 11.15 -16.93
C ALA A 567 -6.33 12.03 -17.91
N LEU A 568 -6.37 11.66 -19.19
CA LEU A 568 -5.79 12.46 -20.26
C LEU A 568 -6.56 13.78 -20.37
N GLY A 569 -5.84 14.89 -20.57
CA GLY A 569 -6.48 16.16 -20.87
C GLY A 569 -7.10 16.13 -22.27
N GLY A 570 -8.31 16.67 -22.42
CA GLY A 570 -8.78 17.13 -23.72
C GLY A 570 -8.05 18.42 -24.10
N LEU A 571 -7.78 18.59 -25.39
CA LEU A 571 -7.34 19.89 -25.95
C LEU A 571 -8.45 20.94 -25.84
#